data_AF-A0A4U0P7I5-F1
#
_entry.id   AF-A0A4U0P7I5-F1
#
_cell.length_a   1.000
_cell.length_b   1.000
_cell.length_c   1.000
_cell.angle_alpha   90.00
_cell.angle_beta   90.00
_cell.angle_gamma   90.00
#
_symmetry.space_group_name_H-M   'P 1'
#
loop_
_entity.id
_entity.type
_entity.pdbx_description
1 polymer ?
#
loop_
_entity_poly.entity_id
_entity_poly.type
_entity_poly.pdbx_seq_one_letter_code
_entity_poly.pdbx_strand_id
1 'polypeptide(L)'
;MEVEKLYTEILEAAVTEIQTARINIARKVNEAGIGMYWNLGKLLSEKKIEKGHGAGVVKRLSADLKLKFPDIGVSPRNLWHMKRFYERYCRVDPKLQRCVAVLPWRHNLLLIEKVTDDKEALYYAEKAIQLGWTRDILLNYIKADAFIDHSGLWTRCSQQHH
;
A
#
# COMPACT_ATOMS: atom_id res chain seq x y z
N MET A 1 5.03 29.21 37.38
CA MET A 1 3.87 28.42 36.94
C MET A 1 3.46 28.76 35.51
N GLU A 2 3.43 30.04 35.13
CA GLU A 2 3.08 30.48 33.76
C GLU A 2 4.13 30.13 32.69
N VAL A 3 5.42 30.25 33.02
CA VAL A 3 6.53 29.89 32.12
C VAL A 3 6.55 28.39 31.79
N GLU A 4 6.29 27.53 32.77
CA GLU A 4 6.26 26.07 32.60
C GLU A 4 5.11 25.63 31.70
N LYS A 5 3.94 26.26 31.88
CA LYS A 5 2.77 26.04 31.03
C LYS A 5 3.04 26.47 29.59
N LEU A 6 3.58 27.68 29.39
CA LEU A 6 3.93 28.20 28.07
C LEU A 6 4.97 27.31 27.38
N TYR A 7 5.99 26.86 28.11
CA TYR A 7 6.99 25.93 27.57
C TYR A 7 6.36 24.60 27.10
N THR A 8 5.46 24.02 27.90
CA THR A 8 4.78 22.77 27.58
C THR A 8 3.91 22.91 26.33
N GLU A 9 3.13 23.99 26.21
CA GLU A 9 2.31 24.28 25.03
C GLU A 9 3.17 24.45 23.77
N ILE A 10 4.31 25.16 23.86
CA ILE A 10 5.26 25.32 22.75
C ILE A 10 5.87 23.98 22.35
N LEU A 11 6.26 23.16 23.33
CA LEU A 11 6.86 21.85 23.09
C LEU A 11 5.87 20.90 22.38
N GLU A 12 4.63 20.83 22.86
CA GLU A 12 3.57 20.01 22.24
C GLU A 12 3.26 20.44 20.81
N ALA A 13 3.16 21.76 20.57
CA ALA A 13 2.95 22.31 19.24
C ALA A 13 4.13 21.99 18.30
N ALA A 14 5.37 22.18 18.75
CA ALA A 14 6.57 21.89 17.97
C ALA A 14 6.70 20.39 17.64
N VAL A 15 6.44 19.52 18.61
CA VAL A 15 6.43 18.07 18.38
C VAL A 15 5.37 17.68 17.35
N THR A 16 4.16 18.24 17.46
CA THR A 16 3.06 18.00 16.52
C THR A 16 3.41 18.45 15.10
N GLU A 17 4.02 19.63 14.94
CA GLU A 17 4.46 20.14 13.65
C GLU A 17 5.55 19.25 13.03
N ILE A 18 6.55 18.86 13.80
CA ILE A 18 7.62 17.96 13.32
C ILE A 18 7.06 16.61 12.89
N GLN A 19 6.15 16.02 13.68
CA GLN A 19 5.51 14.75 13.33
C GLN A 19 4.70 14.87 12.04
N THR A 20 3.92 15.95 11.91
CA THR A 20 3.12 16.26 10.71
C THR A 20 4.01 16.43 9.48
N ALA A 21 5.09 17.21 9.59
CA ALA A 21 6.06 17.42 8.54
C ALA A 21 6.71 16.09 8.07
N ARG A 22 7.12 15.23 9.02
CA ARG A 22 7.69 13.90 8.71
C ARG A 22 6.69 13.00 7.97
N ILE A 23 5.42 12.99 8.40
CA ILE A 23 4.36 12.23 7.74
C ILE A 23 4.16 12.75 6.30
N ASN A 24 4.12 14.07 6.12
CA ASN A 24 3.94 14.69 4.81
C ASN A 24 5.11 14.41 3.85
N ILE A 25 6.35 14.47 4.33
CA ILE A 25 7.54 14.11 3.56
C ILE A 25 7.47 12.64 3.14
N ALA A 26 7.18 11.75 4.10
CA ALA A 26 7.05 10.32 3.83
C ALA A 26 5.96 10.04 2.79
N ARG A 27 4.82 10.74 2.88
CA ARG A 27 3.72 10.62 1.91
C ARG A 27 4.15 11.03 0.50
N LYS A 28 4.79 12.19 0.32
CA LYS A 28 5.26 12.64 -1.00
C LYS A 28 6.30 11.70 -1.62
N VAL A 29 7.23 11.19 -0.83
CA VAL A 29 8.23 10.20 -1.28
C VAL A 29 7.54 8.88 -1.64
N ASN A 30 6.57 8.44 -0.83
CA ASN A 30 5.80 7.25 -1.10
C ASN A 30 5.00 7.37 -2.39
N GLU A 31 4.34 8.50 -2.65
CA GLU A 31 3.59 8.74 -3.90
C GLU A 31 4.48 8.52 -5.15
N ALA A 32 5.71 9.05 -5.16
CA ALA A 32 6.66 8.82 -6.24
C ALA A 32 7.07 7.35 -6.37
N GLY A 33 7.34 6.68 -5.24
CA GLY A 33 7.70 5.26 -5.21
C GLY A 33 6.57 4.33 -5.67
N ILE A 34 5.34 4.60 -5.26
CA ILE A 34 4.14 3.84 -5.67
C ILE A 34 3.85 4.06 -7.15
N GLY A 35 3.99 5.29 -7.66
CA GLY A 35 3.88 5.56 -9.10
C GLY A 35 4.90 4.78 -9.93
N MET A 36 6.14 4.67 -9.47
CA MET A 36 7.16 3.84 -10.10
C MET A 36 6.76 2.35 -10.08
N TYR A 37 6.33 1.82 -8.93
CA TYR A 37 5.87 0.43 -8.80
C TYR A 37 4.67 0.13 -9.69
N TRP A 38 3.72 1.07 -9.80
CA TRP A 38 2.60 0.98 -10.74
C TRP A 38 3.09 0.85 -12.19
N ASN A 39 4.00 1.71 -12.62
CA ASN A 39 4.51 1.71 -14.00
C ASN A 39 5.32 0.45 -14.33
N LEU A 40 6.13 -0.05 -13.39
CA LEU A 40 6.80 -1.34 -13.55
C LEU A 40 5.80 -2.49 -13.64
N GLY A 41 4.75 -2.46 -12.82
CA GLY A 41 3.66 -3.44 -12.87
C GLY A 41 2.92 -3.43 -14.20
N LYS A 42 2.59 -2.24 -14.70
CA LYS A 42 1.99 -2.01 -16.01
C LYS A 42 2.86 -2.60 -17.12
N LEU A 43 4.14 -2.29 -17.13
CA LEU A 43 5.09 -2.80 -18.12
C LEU A 43 5.12 -4.33 -18.15
N LEU A 44 5.16 -4.98 -16.98
CA LEU A 44 5.15 -6.44 -16.88
C LEU A 44 3.82 -7.06 -17.36
N SER A 45 2.69 -6.40 -17.06
CA SER A 45 1.37 -6.83 -17.49
C SER A 45 1.18 -6.69 -19.00
N GLU A 46 1.53 -5.54 -19.59
CA GLU A 46 1.42 -5.29 -21.03
C GLU A 46 2.31 -6.22 -21.87
N LYS A 47 3.47 -6.60 -21.33
CA LYS A 47 4.37 -7.59 -21.94
C LYS A 47 3.94 -9.05 -21.70
N LYS A 48 2.79 -9.28 -21.05
CA LYS A 48 2.18 -10.60 -20.80
C LYS A 48 3.17 -11.56 -20.10
N ILE A 49 3.86 -11.05 -19.09
CA ILE A 49 4.83 -11.82 -18.31
C ILE A 49 4.08 -12.71 -17.32
N GLU A 50 4.06 -14.03 -17.55
CA GLU A 50 3.38 -14.99 -16.67
C GLU A 50 4.35 -15.91 -15.92
N LYS A 51 3.94 -16.48 -14.79
CA LYS A 51 4.83 -17.26 -13.90
C LYS A 51 5.49 -18.47 -14.58
N GLY A 52 4.93 -19.00 -15.66
CA GLY A 52 5.54 -20.06 -16.47
C GLY A 52 6.71 -19.54 -17.32
N HIS A 53 6.42 -18.94 -18.48
CA HIS A 53 7.44 -18.47 -19.42
C HIS A 53 8.19 -17.21 -18.96
N GLY A 54 7.58 -16.41 -18.10
CA GLY A 54 8.11 -15.13 -17.62
C GLY A 54 9.03 -15.22 -16.40
N ALA A 55 9.06 -16.34 -15.67
CA ALA A 55 9.89 -16.49 -14.46
C ALA A 55 11.38 -16.23 -14.71
N GLY A 56 11.94 -16.78 -15.79
CA GLY A 56 13.34 -16.56 -16.17
C GLY A 56 13.62 -15.12 -16.63
N VAL A 57 12.62 -14.45 -17.22
CA VAL A 57 12.71 -13.04 -17.61
C VAL A 57 12.74 -12.15 -16.37
N VAL A 58 11.81 -12.36 -15.43
CA VAL A 58 11.73 -11.59 -14.19
C VAL A 58 12.99 -11.77 -13.33
N LYS A 59 13.55 -12.99 -13.28
CA LYS A 59 14.81 -13.24 -12.56
C LYS A 59 15.97 -12.42 -13.13
N ARG A 60 16.15 -12.41 -14.46
CA ARG A 60 17.19 -11.63 -15.13
C ARG A 60 16.96 -10.13 -14.99
N LEU A 61 15.74 -9.67 -15.24
CA LEU A 61 15.35 -8.27 -15.07
C LEU A 61 15.64 -7.76 -13.65
N SER A 62 15.33 -8.55 -12.63
CA SER A 62 15.63 -8.21 -11.24
C SER A 62 17.13 -8.01 -11.00
N ALA A 63 17.97 -8.92 -11.50
CA ALA A 63 19.42 -8.83 -11.36
C ALA A 63 19.96 -7.56 -12.05
N ASP A 64 19.54 -7.32 -13.29
CA ASP A 64 19.99 -6.16 -14.08
C ASP A 64 19.55 -4.83 -13.46
N LEU A 65 18.30 -4.75 -12.98
CA LEU A 65 17.79 -3.56 -12.30
C LEU A 65 18.50 -3.32 -10.96
N LYS A 66 18.79 -4.39 -10.20
CA LYS A 66 19.49 -4.25 -8.92
C LYS A 66 20.94 -3.77 -9.11
N LEU A 67 21.59 -4.18 -10.20
CA LEU A 67 22.93 -3.70 -10.56
C LEU A 67 22.91 -2.20 -10.91
N LYS A 68 21.90 -1.75 -11.67
CA LYS A 68 21.78 -0.34 -12.08
C LYS A 68 21.25 0.57 -10.97
N PHE A 69 20.40 0.04 -10.09
CA PHE A 69 19.69 0.79 -9.06
C PHE A 69 19.74 0.03 -7.72
N PRO A 70 20.91 0.04 -7.04
CA PRO A 70 21.13 -0.77 -5.84
C PRO A 70 20.20 -0.39 -4.67
N ASP A 71 19.69 0.84 -4.61
CA ASP A 71 18.85 1.30 -3.50
C ASP A 71 17.36 0.97 -3.67
N ILE A 72 16.96 0.45 -4.84
CA ILE A 72 15.56 0.17 -5.13
C ILE A 72 15.21 -1.30 -4.83
N GLY A 73 14.04 -1.53 -4.24
CA GLY A 73 13.49 -2.86 -4.00
C GLY A 73 12.97 -3.53 -5.27
N VAL A 74 13.83 -4.07 -6.12
CA VAL A 74 13.46 -4.72 -7.41
C VAL A 74 13.69 -6.23 -7.42
N SER A 75 13.51 -6.91 -6.28
CA SER A 75 13.61 -8.38 -6.21
C SER A 75 12.60 -9.06 -7.15
N PRO A 76 12.82 -10.33 -7.58
CA PRO A 76 11.87 -11.02 -8.47
C PRO A 76 10.48 -11.08 -7.86
N ARG A 77 10.40 -11.35 -6.55
CA ARG A 77 9.15 -11.33 -5.78
C ARG A 77 8.49 -9.96 -5.85
N ASN A 78 9.24 -8.88 -5.63
CA ASN A 78 8.65 -7.54 -5.65
C ASN A 78 8.15 -7.14 -7.05
N LEU A 79 8.85 -7.55 -8.12
CA LEU A 79 8.38 -7.33 -9.49
C LEU A 79 7.04 -8.03 -9.77
N TRP A 80 6.86 -9.26 -9.26
CA TRP A 80 5.57 -9.93 -9.32
C TRP A 80 4.48 -9.21 -8.52
N HIS A 81 4.82 -8.67 -7.35
CA HIS A 81 3.87 -7.86 -6.59
C HIS A 81 3.50 -6.55 -7.31
N MET A 82 4.46 -5.89 -7.97
CA MET A 82 4.19 -4.71 -8.80
C MET A 82 3.22 -5.05 -9.93
N LYS A 83 3.44 -6.15 -10.65
CA LYS A 83 2.50 -6.64 -11.69
C LYS A 83 1.11 -6.85 -11.10
N ARG A 84 1.01 -7.60 -10.00
CA ARG A 84 -0.28 -7.86 -9.31
C ARG A 84 -0.96 -6.58 -8.84
N PHE A 85 -0.21 -5.60 -8.36
CA PHE A 85 -0.74 -4.30 -7.93
C PHE A 85 -1.39 -3.55 -9.08
N TYR A 86 -0.70 -3.45 -10.22
CA TYR A 86 -1.27 -2.85 -11.42
C TYR A 86 -2.51 -3.62 -11.87
N GLU A 87 -2.43 -4.94 -12.00
CA GLU A 87 -3.54 -5.77 -12.48
C GLU A 87 -4.78 -5.72 -11.57
N ARG A 88 -4.56 -5.63 -10.25
CA ARG A 88 -5.64 -5.56 -9.25
C ARG A 88 -6.42 -4.26 -9.35
N TYR A 89 -5.74 -3.14 -9.64
CA TYR A 89 -6.31 -1.80 -9.46
C TYR A 89 -6.44 -1.00 -10.77
N CYS A 90 -5.93 -1.46 -11.92
CA CYS A 90 -5.98 -0.67 -13.17
C CYS A 90 -7.39 -0.43 -13.72
N ARG A 91 -8.40 -1.18 -13.25
CA ARG A 91 -9.80 -1.11 -13.71
C ARG A 91 -10.82 -0.88 -12.60
N VAL A 92 -10.37 -0.66 -11.37
CA VAL A 92 -11.26 -0.38 -10.24
C VAL A 92 -11.72 1.08 -10.25
N ASP A 93 -12.67 1.40 -9.37
CA ASP A 93 -13.15 2.77 -9.19
C ASP A 93 -11.99 3.77 -8.95
N PRO A 94 -12.00 4.95 -9.60
CA PRO A 94 -10.94 5.96 -9.44
C PRO A 94 -10.70 6.40 -7.99
N LYS A 95 -11.71 6.31 -7.11
CA LYS A 95 -11.56 6.60 -5.68
C LYS A 95 -10.62 5.59 -5.02
N LEU A 96 -10.81 4.29 -5.27
CA LEU A 96 -9.91 3.26 -4.77
C LEU A 96 -8.50 3.42 -5.34
N GLN A 97 -8.37 3.70 -6.64
CA GLN A 97 -7.07 3.98 -7.27
C GLN A 97 -6.30 5.10 -6.56
N ARG A 98 -6.97 6.22 -6.25
CA ARG A 98 -6.34 7.34 -5.53
C ARG A 98 -5.90 6.96 -4.13
N CYS A 99 -6.70 6.17 -3.40
CA CYS A 99 -6.34 5.71 -2.06
C CYS A 99 -5.10 4.81 -2.08
N VAL A 100 -5.06 3.80 -2.97
CA VAL A 100 -3.91 2.88 -3.03
C VAL A 100 -2.65 3.55 -3.55
N ALA A 101 -2.77 4.62 -4.33
CA ALA A 101 -1.63 5.40 -4.85
C ALA A 101 -0.84 6.15 -3.75
N VAL A 102 -1.49 6.49 -2.63
CA VAL A 102 -0.84 7.23 -1.52
C VAL A 102 -0.49 6.33 -0.33
N LEU A 103 -0.96 5.08 -0.32
CA LEU A 103 -0.64 4.12 0.74
C LEU A 103 0.82 3.66 0.67
N PRO A 104 1.49 3.44 1.82
CA PRO A 104 2.80 2.81 1.82
C PRO A 104 2.77 1.44 1.13
N TRP A 105 3.86 1.07 0.46
CA TRP A 105 3.90 -0.16 -0.35
C TRP A 105 3.52 -1.42 0.44
N ARG A 106 3.94 -1.52 1.70
CA ARG A 106 3.61 -2.66 2.57
C ARG A 106 2.13 -2.78 2.90
N HIS A 107 1.40 -1.67 2.93
CA HIS A 107 -0.06 -1.66 3.10
C HIS A 107 -0.74 -2.17 1.83
N ASN A 108 -0.28 -1.70 0.66
CA ASN A 108 -0.78 -2.18 -0.63
C ASN A 108 -0.58 -3.69 -0.79
N LEU A 109 0.62 -4.20 -0.45
CA LEU A 109 0.88 -5.65 -0.45
C LEU A 109 -0.11 -6.42 0.44
N LEU A 110 -0.36 -5.90 1.65
CA LEU A 110 -1.29 -6.52 2.59
C LEU A 110 -2.72 -6.56 2.04
N LEU A 111 -3.20 -5.46 1.45
CA LEU A 111 -4.52 -5.39 0.82
C LEU A 111 -4.65 -6.38 -0.34
N ILE A 112 -3.67 -6.42 -1.26
CA ILE A 112 -3.68 -7.38 -2.38
C ILE A 112 -3.69 -8.85 -1.90
N GLU A 113 -3.05 -9.14 -0.77
CA GLU A 113 -2.92 -10.49 -0.23
C GLU A 113 -4.12 -10.95 0.57
N LYS A 114 -4.86 -10.03 1.20
CA LYS A 114 -5.89 -10.37 2.18
C LYS A 114 -7.30 -9.92 1.81
N VAL A 115 -7.44 -8.97 0.89
CA VAL A 115 -8.72 -8.32 0.57
C VAL A 115 -9.00 -8.47 -0.91
N THR A 116 -10.07 -9.20 -1.23
CA THR A 116 -10.49 -9.44 -2.61
C THR A 116 -11.55 -8.45 -3.08
N ASP A 117 -12.45 -8.00 -2.21
CA ASP A 117 -13.53 -7.07 -2.56
C ASP A 117 -13.04 -5.61 -2.70
N ASP A 118 -13.57 -4.88 -3.69
CA ASP A 118 -13.19 -3.49 -3.95
C ASP A 118 -13.70 -2.51 -2.89
N LYS A 119 -14.91 -2.73 -2.36
CA LYS A 119 -15.48 -1.85 -1.33
C LYS A 119 -14.75 -2.03 -0.02
N GLU A 120 -14.43 -3.27 0.33
CA GLU A 120 -13.61 -3.60 1.50
C GLU A 120 -12.20 -3.01 1.38
N ALA A 121 -11.55 -3.16 0.22
CA ALA A 121 -10.24 -2.58 -0.04
C ALA A 121 -10.26 -1.05 0.08
N LEU A 122 -11.31 -0.40 -0.45
CA LEU A 122 -11.50 1.05 -0.34
C LEU A 122 -11.69 1.48 1.11
N TYR A 123 -12.56 0.80 1.86
CA TYR A 123 -12.79 1.08 3.28
C TYR A 123 -11.49 1.06 4.07
N TYR A 124 -10.71 -0.01 3.96
CA TYR A 124 -9.46 -0.14 4.70
C TYR A 124 -8.40 0.85 4.23
N ALA A 125 -8.31 1.12 2.93
CA ALA A 125 -7.38 2.10 2.41
C ALA A 125 -7.71 3.51 2.92
N GLU A 126 -8.98 3.92 2.91
CA GLU A 126 -9.43 5.20 3.45
C GLU A 126 -9.15 5.30 4.95
N LYS A 127 -9.47 4.27 5.74
CA LYS A 127 -9.20 4.27 7.19
C LYS A 127 -7.72 4.32 7.50
N ALA A 128 -6.89 3.58 6.77
CA ALA A 128 -5.46 3.60 6.98
C ALA A 128 -4.85 4.99 6.69
N ILE A 129 -5.36 5.71 5.68
CA ILE A 129 -4.95 7.08 5.38
C ILE A 129 -5.46 8.05 6.44
N GLN A 130 -6.76 8.02 6.76
CA GLN A 130 -7.41 8.96 7.67
C GLN A 130 -6.89 8.87 9.10
N LEU A 131 -6.67 7.64 9.59
CA LEU A 131 -6.30 7.37 10.98
C LEU A 131 -4.80 7.06 11.14
N GLY A 132 -4.02 7.15 10.06
CA GLY A 132 -2.57 6.89 10.09
C GLY A 132 -2.22 5.47 10.54
N TRP A 133 -3.02 4.46 10.17
CA TRP A 133 -2.78 3.10 10.63
C TRP A 133 -1.43 2.57 10.16
N THR A 134 -0.69 1.99 11.10
CA THR A 134 0.46 1.16 10.73
C THR A 134 -0.02 -0.08 9.98
N ARG A 135 0.90 -0.75 9.27
CA ARG A 135 0.58 -1.98 8.55
C ARG A 135 0.01 -3.06 9.48
N ASP A 136 0.45 -3.10 10.73
CA ASP A 136 0.00 -4.10 11.70
C ASP A 136 -1.37 -3.74 12.29
N ILE A 137 -1.66 -2.45 12.50
CA ILE A 137 -3.02 -2.02 12.86
C ILE A 137 -3.99 -2.37 11.73
N LEU A 138 -3.63 -2.07 10.48
CA LEU A 138 -4.42 -2.46 9.30
C LEU A 138 -4.65 -3.97 9.26
N LEU A 139 -3.62 -4.79 9.49
CA LEU A 139 -3.74 -6.25 9.55
C LEU A 139 -4.70 -6.70 10.64
N ASN A 140 -4.65 -6.09 11.82
CA ASN A 140 -5.54 -6.43 12.92
C ASN A 140 -7.00 -6.13 12.57
N TYR A 141 -7.29 -4.99 11.93
CA TYR A 141 -8.65 -4.66 11.49
C TYR A 141 -9.16 -5.59 10.38
N ILE A 142 -8.31 -5.95 9.41
CA ILE A 142 -8.66 -6.95 8.38
C ILE A 142 -8.98 -8.30 9.03
N LYS A 143 -8.18 -8.74 10.01
CA LYS A 143 -8.41 -10.02 10.72
C LYS A 143 -9.66 -10.01 11.59
N ALA A 144 -9.99 -8.85 12.17
CA ALA A 144 -11.20 -8.67 12.95
C ALA A 144 -12.45 -8.53 12.08
N ASP A 145 -12.28 -8.52 10.75
CA ASP A 145 -13.35 -8.33 9.77
C ASP A 145 -14.22 -7.11 10.12
N ALA A 146 -13.53 -6.01 10.43
CA ALA A 146 -14.16 -4.75 10.83
C ALA A 146 -14.86 -4.02 9.67
N PHE A 147 -14.91 -4.65 8.49
CA PHE A 147 -15.66 -4.17 7.35
C PHE A 147 -17.14 -4.52 7.52
N ILE A 148 -17.93 -3.51 7.85
CA ILE A 148 -19.38 -3.61 7.88
C ILE A 148 -19.89 -3.08 6.55
N ASP A 149 -20.31 -3.96 5.65
CA ASP A 149 -21.04 -3.53 4.44
C ASP A 149 -22.35 -2.83 4.87
N HIS A 150 -22.79 -1.84 4.09
CA HIS A 150 -24.00 -1.05 4.35
C HIS A 150 -25.30 -1.89 4.42
N SER A 151 -25.21 -3.21 4.21
CA SER A 151 -26.27 -4.20 4.36
C SER A 151 -26.41 -4.78 5.79
N GLY A 152 -25.46 -4.51 6.70
CA GLY A 152 -25.52 -5.01 8.09
C GLY A 152 -25.35 -6.53 8.24
N LEU A 153 -24.91 -7.23 7.19
CA LEU A 153 -24.73 -8.68 7.18
C LEU A 153 -23.26 -9.02 6.97
N TRP A 154 -22.72 -9.86 7.85
CA TRP A 154 -21.42 -10.50 7.71
C TRP A 154 -21.45 -11.46 6.50
N THR A 155 -21.01 -11.02 5.33
CA THR A 155 -20.83 -11.90 4.17
C THR A 155 -19.36 -12.25 4.01
N ARG A 156 -18.93 -13.29 4.72
CA ARG A 156 -17.68 -13.96 4.39
C ARG A 156 -17.88 -14.79 3.12
N CYS A 157 -17.54 -14.24 1.96
CA CYS A 157 -17.46 -15.05 0.74
C CYS A 157 -16.06 -15.68 0.64
N SER A 158 -16.07 -16.99 0.42
CA SER A 158 -14.95 -17.90 0.14
C SER A 158 -14.14 -18.43 1.33
N GLN A 159 -14.61 -19.59 1.79
CA GLN A 159 -13.74 -20.77 1.85
C GLN A 159 -12.79 -20.80 0.64
N GLN A 160 -11.50 -21.05 0.89
CA GLN A 160 -10.68 -21.73 -0.10
C GLN A 160 -10.12 -23.00 0.53
N HIS A 161 -10.62 -24.10 0.00
CA HIS A 161 -9.95 -25.40 -0.04
C HIS A 161 -8.48 -25.24 -0.44
N HIS A 162 -7.56 -25.74 0.40
CA HIS A 162 -6.88 -27.01 0.18
C HIS A 162 -6.12 -27.44 1.44
#